data_AF-A0A9D9GL53-F1
#
_entry.id   AF-A0A9D9GL53-F1
#
_cell.length_a   1.000
_cell.length_b   1.000
_cell.length_c   1.000
_cell.angle_alpha   90.00
_cell.angle_beta   90.00
_cell.angle_gamma   90.00
#
_symmetry.space_group_name_H-M   'P 1'
#
loop_
_entity.id
_entity.type
_entity.pdbx_description
1 polymer ?
#
loop_
_entity_poly.entity_id
_entity_poly.type
_entity_poly.pdbx_seq_one_letter_code
_entity_poly.pdbx_strand_id
1 'polypeptide(L)'
;MAIRDVKFESQDRRMAKILAALNEVGIQSIEEANQICEAHGVDPYKTCEETQPICFENAKWAYVVGAAIAIKKGCSNAADAAEAIGLGLQAFCIPGSVAEDRKVGLGHGNLAARLLREETKCFAFLAGHESFAAAEGAIKIAAKADKVRKEPLRCILNGLGKDAAMIISRINGFTYAQTEFDYFTSELKVVREIPYSDGPRAKVKCYGANDVREGVAIMHKEGVDVSITGNSTNPTRFQHPVAGTYKTECMELGKKYFS
;
A
#
# COMPACT_ATOMS: atom_id res chain seq x y z
N MET A 1 4.52 20.04 -25.15
CA MET A 1 4.90 20.47 -23.80
C MET A 1 6.40 20.72 -23.79
N ALA A 2 6.89 21.67 -22.99
CA ALA A 2 8.34 21.89 -22.89
C ALA A 2 9.00 20.68 -22.22
N ILE A 3 10.13 20.22 -22.76
CA ILE A 3 10.95 19.18 -22.15
C ILE A 3 11.37 19.68 -20.76
N ARG A 4 10.99 18.95 -19.71
CA ARG A 4 11.34 19.29 -18.33
C ARG A 4 12.83 19.06 -18.13
N ASP A 5 13.50 20.02 -17.50
CA ASP A 5 14.90 19.86 -17.10
C ASP A 5 15.00 18.80 -15.99
N VAL A 6 15.85 17.79 -16.19
CA VAL A 6 15.99 16.67 -15.26
C VAL A 6 16.89 17.11 -14.10
N LYS A 7 16.24 17.53 -13.02
CA LYS A 7 16.91 17.97 -11.79
C LYS A 7 16.21 17.43 -10.55
N PHE A 8 16.96 16.78 -9.66
CA PHE A 8 16.43 16.26 -8.39
C PHE A 8 17.49 16.09 -7.30
N GLU A 9 17.06 15.79 -6.08
CA GLU A 9 17.91 15.77 -4.89
C GLU A 9 18.90 14.58 -4.89
N SER A 10 20.16 14.86 -4.56
CA SER A 10 21.26 13.86 -4.54
C SER A 10 21.46 13.13 -5.87
N GLN A 11 21.30 13.83 -6.99
CA GLN A 11 21.40 13.27 -8.35
C GLN A 11 22.68 12.46 -8.56
N ASP A 12 23.85 13.00 -8.23
CA ASP A 12 25.14 12.31 -8.37
C ASP A 12 25.21 10.95 -7.66
N ARG A 13 24.50 10.82 -6.53
CA ARG A 13 24.45 9.58 -5.74
C ARG A 13 23.48 8.54 -6.30
N ARG A 14 22.60 8.93 -7.22
CA ARG A 14 21.51 8.10 -7.76
C ARG A 14 21.69 7.76 -9.24
N MET A 15 22.31 8.65 -10.02
CA MET A 15 22.38 8.56 -11.49
C MET A 15 22.91 7.22 -11.99
N ALA A 16 24.02 6.71 -11.44
CA ALA A 16 24.59 5.44 -11.88
C ALA A 16 23.59 4.28 -11.82
N LYS A 17 22.75 4.26 -10.78
CA LYS A 17 21.75 3.23 -10.57
C LYS A 17 20.50 3.43 -11.41
N ILE A 18 20.07 4.68 -11.59
CA ILE A 18 18.94 5.02 -12.48
C ILE A 18 19.27 4.63 -13.91
N LEU A 19 20.46 4.99 -14.40
CA LEU A 19 20.92 4.62 -15.74
C LEU A 19 21.05 3.11 -15.89
N ALA A 20 21.54 2.39 -14.88
CA ALA A 20 21.57 0.92 -14.92
C ALA A 20 20.17 0.31 -15.12
N ALA A 21 19.17 0.75 -14.34
CA ALA A 21 17.80 0.26 -14.45
C ALA A 21 17.13 0.61 -15.79
N LEU A 22 17.42 1.79 -16.35
CA LEU A 22 16.92 2.21 -17.67
C LEU A 22 17.59 1.41 -18.81
N ASN A 23 18.90 1.20 -18.72
CA ASN A 23 19.66 0.46 -19.73
C ASN A 23 19.25 -1.01 -19.81
N GLU A 24 18.83 -1.63 -18.71
CA GLU A 24 18.28 -3.01 -18.69
C GLU A 24 17.07 -3.19 -19.61
N VAL A 25 16.32 -2.11 -19.89
CA VAL A 25 15.18 -2.12 -20.83
C VAL A 25 15.46 -1.34 -22.12
N GLY A 26 16.70 -0.88 -22.33
CA GLY A 26 17.09 -0.14 -23.52
C GLY A 26 16.52 1.27 -23.58
N ILE A 27 16.49 1.98 -22.44
CA ILE A 27 16.27 3.43 -22.34
C ILE A 27 17.60 4.07 -21.91
N GLN A 28 18.05 5.09 -22.63
CA GLN A 28 19.38 5.66 -22.50
C GLN A 28 19.48 6.77 -21.45
N SER A 29 18.37 7.47 -21.18
CA SER A 29 18.35 8.60 -20.24
C SER A 29 16.98 8.85 -19.62
N ILE A 30 16.94 9.71 -18.60
CA ILE A 30 15.69 10.10 -17.93
C ILE A 30 14.84 10.99 -18.86
N GLU A 31 15.48 11.79 -19.72
CA GLU A 31 14.82 12.57 -20.76
C GLU A 31 14.13 11.66 -21.78
N GLU A 32 14.79 10.59 -22.23
CA GLU A 32 14.16 9.58 -23.08
C GLU A 32 12.99 8.90 -22.35
N ALA A 33 13.14 8.57 -21.06
CA ALA A 33 12.04 8.04 -20.26
C ALA A 33 10.82 8.98 -20.24
N ASN A 34 11.04 10.28 -20.10
CA ASN A 34 9.96 11.28 -20.18
C ASN A 34 9.33 11.34 -21.57
N GLN A 35 10.13 11.32 -22.63
CA GLN A 35 9.63 11.30 -24.02
C GLN A 35 8.78 10.06 -24.30
N ILE A 36 9.18 8.89 -23.81
CA ILE A 36 8.40 7.64 -23.92
C ILE A 36 7.03 7.80 -23.25
N CYS A 37 6.98 8.39 -22.06
CA CYS A 37 5.74 8.65 -21.34
C CYS A 37 4.84 9.63 -22.12
N GLU A 38 5.41 10.74 -22.59
CA GLU A 38 4.69 11.75 -23.37
C GLU A 38 4.13 11.20 -24.69
N ALA A 39 4.90 10.38 -25.39
CA ALA A 39 4.47 9.73 -26.64
C ALA A 39 3.29 8.78 -26.41
N HIS A 40 3.14 8.24 -25.19
CA HIS A 40 2.00 7.40 -24.77
C HIS A 40 0.89 8.21 -24.11
N GLY A 41 0.98 9.54 -24.09
CA GLY A 41 -0.05 10.43 -23.54
C GLY A 41 -0.18 10.38 -22.01
N VAL A 42 0.85 9.94 -21.29
CA VAL A 42 0.87 9.89 -19.83
C VAL A 42 1.87 10.90 -19.26
N ASP A 43 1.52 11.51 -18.13
CA ASP A 43 2.39 12.44 -17.40
C ASP A 43 2.56 11.98 -15.93
N PRO A 44 3.46 11.00 -15.68
CA PRO A 44 3.68 10.46 -14.34
C PRO A 44 4.24 11.52 -13.37
N TYR A 45 5.03 12.46 -13.88
CA TYR A 45 5.60 13.57 -13.11
C TYR A 45 4.48 14.41 -12.50
N LYS A 46 3.57 14.91 -13.35
CA LYS A 46 2.43 15.73 -12.92
C LYS A 46 1.45 14.93 -12.07
N THR A 47 1.21 13.66 -12.41
CA THR A 47 0.33 12.78 -11.62
C THR A 47 0.85 12.61 -10.19
N CYS A 48 2.17 12.46 -10.02
CA CYS A 48 2.81 12.38 -8.70
C CYS A 48 2.63 13.68 -7.91
N GLU A 49 2.86 14.83 -8.55
CA GLU A 49 2.70 16.16 -7.96
C GLU A 49 1.25 16.47 -7.54
N GLU A 50 0.28 16.18 -8.41
CA GLU A 50 -1.15 16.38 -8.10
C GLU A 50 -1.63 15.45 -6.98
N THR A 51 -1.03 14.26 -6.86
CA THR A 51 -1.35 13.31 -5.79
C THR A 51 -0.78 13.76 -4.44
N GLN A 52 0.46 14.29 -4.44
CA GLN A 52 1.13 14.78 -3.25
C GLN A 52 1.90 16.07 -3.59
N PRO A 53 1.31 17.26 -3.42
CA PRO A 53 1.91 18.53 -3.82
C PRO A 53 3.25 18.85 -3.16
N ILE A 54 3.52 18.25 -1.99
CA ILE A 54 4.78 18.41 -1.25
C ILE A 54 5.81 17.30 -1.54
N CYS A 55 5.60 16.49 -2.59
CA CYS A 55 6.56 15.46 -2.97
C CYS A 55 7.85 16.07 -3.53
N PHE A 56 8.97 15.41 -3.24
CA PHE A 56 10.29 15.80 -3.74
C PHE A 56 10.43 15.53 -5.24
N GLU A 57 11.35 16.23 -5.89
CA GLU A 57 11.61 16.06 -7.33
C GLU A 57 12.02 14.63 -7.66
N ASN A 58 12.82 14.00 -6.79
CA ASN A 58 13.23 12.60 -6.97
C ASN A 58 12.05 11.62 -7.06
N ALA A 59 10.93 11.89 -6.39
CA ALA A 59 9.75 11.03 -6.41
C ALA A 59 9.04 11.16 -7.76
N LYS A 60 8.84 12.39 -8.24
CA LYS A 60 8.22 12.69 -9.53
C LYS A 60 9.00 12.01 -10.67
N TRP A 61 10.33 12.14 -10.68
CA TRP A 61 11.19 11.49 -11.66
C TRP A 61 11.26 9.97 -11.52
N ALA A 62 11.16 9.43 -10.30
CA ALA A 62 11.08 7.98 -10.10
C ALA A 62 9.82 7.38 -10.73
N TYR A 63 8.69 8.08 -10.65
CA TYR A 63 7.45 7.67 -11.35
C TYR A 63 7.59 7.77 -12.87
N VAL A 64 8.28 8.77 -13.40
CA VAL A 64 8.58 8.87 -14.85
C VAL A 64 9.41 7.68 -15.31
N VAL A 65 10.52 7.40 -14.64
CA VAL A 65 11.40 6.26 -14.95
C VAL A 65 10.63 4.93 -14.84
N GLY A 66 9.87 4.75 -13.77
CA GLY A 66 9.07 3.55 -13.56
C GLY A 66 7.99 3.34 -14.63
N ALA A 67 7.28 4.41 -15.02
CA ALA A 67 6.26 4.34 -16.07
C ALA A 67 6.88 4.06 -17.44
N ALA A 68 8.01 4.68 -17.76
CA ALA A 68 8.74 4.41 -19.01
C ALA A 68 9.21 2.96 -19.08
N ILE A 69 9.72 2.40 -17.97
CA ILE A 69 10.06 0.97 -17.87
C ILE A 69 8.83 0.09 -18.12
N ALA A 70 7.68 0.42 -17.52
CA ALA A 70 6.43 -0.33 -17.73
C ALA A 70 5.98 -0.32 -19.19
N ILE A 71 6.03 0.85 -19.84
CA ILE A 71 5.70 1.02 -21.25
C ILE A 71 6.65 0.20 -22.13
N LYS A 72 7.97 0.31 -21.90
CA LYS A 72 8.99 -0.40 -22.68
C LYS A 72 8.89 -1.92 -22.54
N LYS A 73 8.47 -2.41 -21.37
CA LYS A 73 8.19 -3.83 -21.13
C LYS A 73 6.86 -4.32 -21.73
N GLY A 74 6.04 -3.43 -22.28
CA GLY A 74 4.74 -3.78 -22.85
C GLY A 74 3.73 -4.22 -21.80
N CYS A 75 3.81 -3.70 -20.57
CA CYS A 75 2.86 -4.02 -19.50
C CYS A 75 1.43 -3.65 -19.95
N SER A 76 0.58 -4.67 -20.09
CA SER A 76 -0.79 -4.53 -20.61
C SER A 76 -1.87 -4.48 -19.52
N ASN A 77 -1.51 -4.76 -18.28
CA ASN A 77 -2.40 -4.69 -17.12
C ASN A 77 -1.80 -3.84 -15.99
N ALA A 78 -2.67 -3.37 -15.10
CA ALA A 78 -2.29 -2.44 -14.04
C ALA A 78 -1.34 -3.05 -13.00
N ALA A 79 -1.45 -4.35 -12.72
CA ALA A 79 -0.61 -5.00 -11.72
C ALA A 79 0.86 -5.08 -12.20
N ASP A 80 1.08 -5.50 -13.43
CA ASP A 80 2.44 -5.57 -14.01
C ASP A 80 3.05 -4.18 -14.17
N ALA A 81 2.23 -3.18 -14.55
CA ALA A 81 2.67 -1.79 -14.57
C ALA A 81 3.09 -1.29 -13.18
N ALA A 82 2.36 -1.66 -12.13
CA ALA A 82 2.71 -1.30 -10.75
C ALA A 82 4.05 -1.92 -10.30
N GLU A 83 4.31 -3.19 -10.63
CA GLU A 83 5.60 -3.84 -10.34
C GLU A 83 6.75 -3.16 -11.10
N ALA A 84 6.53 -2.81 -12.38
CA ALA A 84 7.50 -2.08 -13.19
C ALA A 84 7.78 -0.66 -12.65
N ILE A 85 6.74 0.05 -12.20
CA ILE A 85 6.91 1.34 -11.51
C ILE A 85 7.77 1.17 -10.24
N GLY A 86 7.60 0.06 -9.53
CA GLY A 86 8.44 -0.30 -8.38
C GLY A 86 9.94 -0.38 -8.71
N LEU A 87 10.31 -0.78 -9.94
CA LEU A 87 11.71 -0.77 -10.40
C LEU A 87 12.25 0.66 -10.48
N GLY A 88 11.45 1.60 -11.01
CA GLY A 88 11.80 3.02 -11.04
C GLY A 88 11.97 3.60 -9.64
N LEU A 89 11.01 3.34 -8.74
CA LEU A 89 11.12 3.73 -7.33
C LEU A 89 12.38 3.15 -6.67
N GLN A 90 12.70 1.88 -6.97
CA GLN A 90 13.90 1.25 -6.43
C GLN A 90 15.16 1.88 -6.98
N ALA A 91 15.21 2.22 -8.26
CA ALA A 91 16.37 2.86 -8.89
C ALA A 91 16.71 4.20 -8.20
N PHE A 92 15.69 4.90 -7.71
CA PHE A 92 15.81 6.11 -6.89
C PHE A 92 16.02 5.82 -5.39
N CYS A 93 16.38 4.61 -4.94
CA CYS A 93 16.88 4.40 -3.57
C CYS A 93 18.40 4.65 -3.49
N ILE A 94 18.84 5.46 -2.53
CA ILE A 94 20.27 5.81 -2.36
C ILE A 94 21.07 4.55 -1.97
N PRO A 95 22.21 4.26 -2.63
CA PRO A 95 23.10 3.18 -2.22
C PRO A 95 23.51 3.28 -0.75
N GLY A 96 23.40 2.16 -0.02
CA GLY A 96 23.71 2.06 1.41
C GLY A 96 22.66 2.69 2.35
N SER A 97 21.51 3.14 1.81
CA SER A 97 20.39 3.54 2.65
C SER A 97 19.54 2.33 3.06
N VAL A 98 18.84 2.44 4.18
CA VAL A 98 17.88 1.42 4.63
C VAL A 98 16.81 1.14 3.55
N ALA A 99 16.42 2.17 2.78
CA ALA A 99 15.47 2.00 1.70
C ALA A 99 16.00 1.11 0.57
N GLU A 100 17.31 1.14 0.32
CA GLU A 100 17.96 0.26 -0.64
C GLU A 100 18.06 -1.17 -0.12
N ASP A 101 18.53 -1.34 1.12
CA ASP A 101 18.71 -2.66 1.72
C ASP A 101 17.39 -3.41 1.86
N ARG A 102 16.33 -2.68 2.25
CA ARG A 102 14.97 -3.23 2.41
C ARG A 102 14.19 -3.31 1.10
N LYS A 103 14.80 -2.90 -0.03
CA LYS A 103 14.18 -2.91 -1.36
C LYS A 103 12.80 -2.23 -1.37
N VAL A 104 12.73 -1.04 -0.77
CA VAL A 104 11.47 -0.31 -0.50
C VAL A 104 10.71 0.02 -1.78
N GLY A 105 11.41 0.42 -2.87
CA GLY A 105 10.77 0.71 -4.15
C GLY A 105 10.08 -0.52 -4.75
N LEU A 106 10.76 -1.68 -4.73
CA LEU A 106 10.16 -2.95 -5.15
C LEU A 106 9.00 -3.34 -4.25
N GLY A 107 9.13 -3.13 -2.93
CA GLY A 107 8.07 -3.36 -1.95
C GLY A 107 6.79 -2.58 -2.27
N HIS A 108 6.91 -1.28 -2.60
CA HIS A 108 5.75 -0.46 -2.99
C HIS A 108 5.10 -0.93 -4.30
N GLY A 109 5.90 -1.25 -5.33
CA GLY A 109 5.38 -1.77 -6.59
C GLY A 109 4.62 -3.10 -6.39
N ASN A 110 5.21 -4.02 -5.61
CA ASN A 110 4.59 -5.31 -5.29
C ASN A 110 3.31 -5.16 -4.45
N LEU A 111 3.27 -4.22 -3.50
CA LEU A 111 2.08 -3.92 -2.71
C LEU A 111 0.94 -3.44 -3.62
N ALA A 112 1.22 -2.43 -4.47
CA ALA A 112 0.23 -1.90 -5.40
C ALA A 112 -0.27 -3.00 -6.36
N ALA A 113 0.64 -3.81 -6.91
CA ALA A 113 0.28 -4.92 -7.79
C ALA A 113 -0.62 -5.95 -7.11
N ARG A 114 -0.35 -6.32 -5.85
CA ARG A 114 -1.21 -7.23 -5.08
C ARG A 114 -2.61 -6.67 -4.90
N LEU A 115 -2.75 -5.38 -4.58
CA LEU A 115 -4.06 -4.75 -4.45
C LEU A 115 -4.83 -4.71 -5.79
N LEU A 116 -4.14 -4.72 -6.92
CA LEU A 116 -4.73 -4.74 -8.26
C LEU A 116 -5.07 -6.15 -8.77
N ARG A 117 -4.52 -7.21 -8.18
CA ARG A 117 -4.78 -8.60 -8.56
C ARG A 117 -6.04 -9.15 -7.89
N GLU A 118 -6.89 -9.84 -8.66
CA GLU A 118 -8.14 -10.45 -8.19
C GLU A 118 -7.94 -11.51 -7.10
N GLU A 119 -6.74 -12.11 -7.03
CA GLU A 119 -6.36 -13.07 -5.98
C GLU A 119 -6.43 -12.46 -4.58
N THR A 120 -6.15 -11.16 -4.45
CA THR A 120 -6.30 -10.42 -3.19
C THR A 120 -7.77 -10.08 -3.01
N LYS A 121 -8.37 -10.58 -1.94
CA LYS A 121 -9.79 -10.39 -1.62
C LYS A 121 -9.99 -9.49 -0.42
N CYS A 122 -9.11 -9.57 0.58
CA CYS A 122 -9.23 -8.81 1.81
C CYS A 122 -7.99 -7.96 2.08
N PHE A 123 -8.23 -6.66 2.23
CA PHE A 123 -7.24 -5.65 2.57
C PHE A 123 -7.49 -5.13 3.99
N ALA A 124 -6.49 -5.22 4.86
CA ALA A 124 -6.58 -4.72 6.23
C ALA A 124 -5.73 -3.47 6.45
N PHE A 125 -6.32 -2.48 7.13
CA PHE A 125 -5.58 -1.38 7.70
C PHE A 125 -5.36 -1.62 9.20
N LEU A 126 -4.10 -1.82 9.58
CA LEU A 126 -3.70 -2.00 10.98
C LEU A 126 -3.38 -0.63 11.58
N ALA A 127 -4.36 -0.09 12.28
CA ALA A 127 -4.34 1.23 12.88
C ALA A 127 -3.62 1.21 14.24
N GLY A 128 -2.71 2.18 14.46
CA GLY A 128 -2.18 2.54 15.77
C GLY A 128 -3.06 3.57 16.50
N HIS A 129 -2.57 4.13 17.61
CA HIS A 129 -3.34 5.03 18.49
C HIS A 129 -3.78 6.37 17.84
N GLU A 130 -3.29 6.75 16.65
CA GLU A 130 -3.50 8.08 16.03
C GLU A 130 -4.32 8.04 14.71
N SER A 131 -5.13 7.01 14.50
CA SER A 131 -5.41 6.52 13.13
C SER A 131 -6.61 7.11 12.37
N PHE A 132 -7.17 8.26 12.73
CA PHE A 132 -8.31 8.81 11.99
C PHE A 132 -7.97 9.13 10.52
N ALA A 133 -6.90 9.90 10.28
CA ALA A 133 -6.47 10.24 8.91
C ALA A 133 -6.01 9.02 8.10
N ALA A 134 -5.52 8.00 8.81
CA ALA A 134 -4.94 6.82 8.19
C ALA A 134 -6.01 5.84 7.66
N ALA A 135 -7.17 5.77 8.34
CA ALA A 135 -8.36 5.06 7.87
C ALA A 135 -8.88 5.61 6.52
N GLU A 136 -8.95 6.94 6.37
CA GLU A 136 -9.39 7.56 5.11
C GLU A 136 -8.41 7.27 3.96
N GLY A 137 -7.11 7.29 4.24
CA GLY A 137 -6.08 6.96 3.26
C GLY A 137 -6.23 5.53 2.72
N ALA A 138 -6.38 4.56 3.61
CA ALA A 138 -6.54 3.15 3.25
C ALA A 138 -7.75 2.91 2.34
N ILE A 139 -8.88 3.58 2.63
CA ILE A 139 -10.10 3.44 1.83
C ILE A 139 -9.94 4.07 0.46
N LYS A 140 -9.26 5.21 0.36
CA LYS A 140 -8.96 5.83 -0.94
C LYS A 140 -8.10 4.89 -1.79
N ILE A 141 -7.13 4.19 -1.20
CA ILE A 141 -6.30 3.21 -1.91
C ILE A 141 -7.18 2.07 -2.46
N ALA A 142 -8.00 1.45 -1.61
CA ALA A 142 -8.88 0.37 -2.05
C ALA A 142 -9.87 0.82 -3.11
N ALA A 143 -10.54 1.97 -2.92
CA ALA A 143 -11.49 2.52 -3.89
C ALA A 143 -10.84 2.86 -5.24
N LYS A 144 -9.55 3.20 -5.26
CA LYS A 144 -8.80 3.41 -6.52
C LYS A 144 -8.46 2.09 -7.19
N ALA A 145 -8.05 1.08 -6.43
CA ALA A 145 -7.81 -0.27 -6.96
C ALA A 145 -9.10 -0.87 -7.54
N ASP A 146 -10.23 -0.72 -6.85
CA ASP A 146 -11.53 -1.26 -7.26
C ASP A 146 -12.05 -0.69 -8.60
N LYS A 147 -11.51 0.43 -9.08
CA LYS A 147 -11.88 0.98 -10.40
C LYS A 147 -11.51 0.05 -11.57
N VAL A 148 -10.49 -0.78 -11.38
CA VAL A 148 -9.96 -1.67 -12.44
C VAL A 148 -10.11 -3.15 -12.08
N ARG A 149 -10.74 -3.45 -10.94
CA ARG A 149 -11.02 -4.81 -10.48
C ARG A 149 -12.42 -5.24 -10.88
N LYS A 150 -12.61 -6.56 -11.02
CA LYS A 150 -13.91 -7.20 -11.20
C LYS A 150 -14.63 -7.32 -9.86
N GLU A 151 -13.92 -7.78 -8.83
CA GLU A 151 -14.43 -7.88 -7.47
C GLU A 151 -13.79 -6.82 -6.56
N PRO A 152 -14.59 -5.92 -5.96
CA PRO A 152 -14.08 -4.95 -5.01
C PRO A 152 -13.37 -5.59 -3.81
N LEU A 153 -12.29 -4.98 -3.35
CA LEU A 153 -11.60 -5.40 -2.14
C LEU A 153 -12.52 -5.28 -0.94
N ARG A 154 -12.56 -6.32 -0.11
CA ARG A 154 -13.11 -6.20 1.25
C ARG A 154 -12.10 -5.48 2.11
N CYS A 155 -12.49 -4.35 2.68
CA CYS A 155 -11.61 -3.57 3.54
C CYS A 155 -12.00 -3.73 5.01
N ILE A 156 -11.00 -3.95 5.85
CA ILE A 156 -11.18 -3.95 7.30
C ILE A 156 -10.22 -2.99 7.98
N LEU A 157 -10.63 -2.47 9.13
CA LEU A 157 -9.74 -1.79 10.08
C LEU A 157 -9.60 -2.68 11.31
N ASN A 158 -8.39 -2.76 11.84
CA ASN A 158 -8.04 -3.54 13.03
C ASN A 158 -6.89 -2.85 13.78
N GLY A 159 -6.62 -3.21 15.03
CA GLY A 159 -5.56 -2.63 15.86
C GLY A 159 -5.99 -1.45 16.76
N LEU A 160 -7.26 -1.06 16.70
CA LEU A 160 -7.85 -0.01 17.55
C LEU A 160 -8.39 -0.61 18.85
N GLY A 161 -8.44 0.17 19.93
CA GLY A 161 -9.28 -0.18 21.09
C GLY A 161 -10.77 -0.20 20.70
N LYS A 162 -11.59 -0.98 21.41
CA LYS A 162 -13.01 -1.20 21.08
C LYS A 162 -13.83 0.10 21.01
N ASP A 163 -13.59 1.03 21.92
CA ASP A 163 -14.26 2.34 21.92
C ASP A 163 -13.80 3.22 20.76
N ALA A 164 -12.50 3.24 20.49
CA ALA A 164 -11.93 3.98 19.36
C ALA A 164 -12.46 3.46 18.02
N ALA A 165 -12.55 2.14 17.85
CA ALA A 165 -13.13 1.50 16.67
C ALA A 165 -14.60 1.91 16.48
N MET A 166 -15.41 1.92 17.54
CA MET A 166 -16.79 2.37 17.49
C MET A 166 -16.91 3.84 17.06
N ILE A 167 -16.12 4.74 17.68
CA ILE A 167 -16.12 6.17 17.36
C ILE A 167 -15.71 6.40 15.90
N ILE A 168 -14.60 5.80 15.46
CA ILE A 168 -14.11 5.90 14.08
C ILE A 168 -15.15 5.37 13.10
N SER A 169 -15.81 4.26 13.43
CA SER A 169 -16.89 3.71 12.60
C SER A 169 -18.03 4.70 12.44
N ARG A 170 -18.47 5.29 13.55
CA ARG A 170 -19.58 6.25 13.55
C ARG A 170 -19.25 7.50 12.74
N ILE A 171 -18.06 8.08 12.92
CA ILE A 171 -17.67 9.31 12.24
C ILE A 171 -17.54 9.07 10.72
N ASN A 172 -16.99 7.93 10.32
CA ASN A 172 -16.75 7.67 8.90
C ASN A 172 -17.92 6.97 8.19
N GLY A 173 -18.88 6.42 8.93
CA GLY A 173 -19.98 5.62 8.39
C GLY A 173 -19.62 4.17 8.08
N PHE A 174 -18.64 3.60 8.79
CA PHE A 174 -18.27 2.17 8.65
C PHE A 174 -19.20 1.28 9.48
N THR A 175 -19.06 -0.03 9.30
CA THR A 175 -19.69 -1.00 10.19
C THR A 175 -18.76 -1.30 11.36
N TYR A 176 -19.20 -0.98 12.58
CA TYR A 176 -18.49 -1.39 13.79
C TYR A 176 -18.77 -2.87 14.06
N ALA A 177 -17.72 -3.68 14.11
CA ALA A 177 -17.80 -5.10 14.43
C ALA A 177 -17.15 -5.35 15.80
N GLN A 178 -17.97 -5.49 16.82
CA GLN A 178 -17.54 -5.75 18.18
C GLN A 178 -17.26 -7.24 18.35
N THR A 179 -16.06 -7.56 18.84
CA THR A 179 -15.64 -8.92 19.10
C THR A 179 -15.56 -9.24 20.59
N GLU A 180 -15.71 -10.51 20.89
CA GLU A 180 -15.37 -11.15 22.15
C GLU A 180 -14.40 -12.29 21.84
N PHE A 181 -13.28 -12.34 22.57
CA PHE A 181 -12.23 -13.32 22.36
C PHE A 181 -12.08 -14.18 23.60
N ASP A 182 -12.27 -15.49 23.44
CA ASP A 182 -12.06 -16.45 24.51
C ASP A 182 -10.58 -16.81 24.59
N TYR A 183 -9.93 -16.42 25.69
CA TYR A 183 -8.50 -16.63 25.89
C TYR A 183 -8.10 -18.08 26.12
N PHE A 184 -9.04 -18.93 26.56
CA PHE A 184 -8.79 -20.36 26.83
C PHE A 184 -8.84 -21.17 25.53
N THR A 185 -9.85 -20.94 24.70
CA THR A 185 -10.04 -21.66 23.43
C THR A 185 -9.37 -20.97 22.24
N SER A 186 -9.02 -19.67 22.38
CA SER A 186 -8.58 -18.78 21.29
C SER A 186 -9.63 -18.58 20.21
N GLU A 187 -10.91 -18.71 20.54
CA GLU A 187 -12.03 -18.47 19.63
C GLU A 187 -12.46 -17.01 19.62
N LEU A 188 -12.69 -16.46 18.43
CA LEU A 188 -13.18 -15.10 18.22
C LEU A 188 -14.64 -15.11 17.78
N LYS A 189 -15.50 -14.43 18.54
CA LYS A 189 -16.91 -14.23 18.20
C LYS A 189 -17.19 -12.77 17.91
N VAL A 190 -17.98 -12.49 16.88
CA VAL A 190 -18.56 -11.15 16.67
C VAL A 190 -19.88 -11.09 17.44
N VAL A 191 -19.93 -10.26 18.46
CA VAL A 191 -21.09 -10.13 19.36
C VAL A 191 -22.05 -9.04 18.91
N ARG A 192 -21.57 -8.10 18.09
CA ARG A 192 -22.40 -7.00 17.57
C ARG A 192 -21.82 -6.46 16.26
N GLU A 193 -22.68 -6.25 15.27
CA GLU A 193 -22.35 -5.48 14.06
C GLU A 193 -23.32 -4.30 13.95
N ILE A 194 -22.79 -3.08 13.83
CA ILE A 194 -23.58 -1.85 13.70
C ILE A 194 -23.12 -1.07 12.47
N PRO A 195 -23.89 -1.04 11.38
CA PRO A 195 -23.63 -0.14 10.27
C PRO A 195 -24.01 1.29 10.68
N TYR A 196 -23.09 2.24 10.50
CA TYR A 196 -23.33 3.66 10.73
C TYR A 196 -23.63 4.46 9.44
N SER A 197 -23.72 3.77 8.29
CA SER A 197 -24.23 4.33 7.04
C SER A 197 -24.88 3.23 6.20
N ASP A 198 -25.57 3.60 5.13
CA ASP A 198 -26.20 2.67 4.16
C ASP A 198 -25.42 2.58 2.84
N GLY A 199 -24.30 3.32 2.73
CA GLY A 199 -23.52 3.44 1.50
C GLY A 199 -22.36 2.44 1.39
N PRO A 200 -21.50 2.58 0.37
CA PRO A 200 -20.31 1.74 0.19
C PRO A 200 -19.39 1.71 1.43
N ARG A 201 -19.38 2.78 2.23
CA ARG A 201 -18.61 2.87 3.47
C ARG A 201 -19.06 1.85 4.53
N ALA A 202 -20.33 1.48 4.56
CA ALA A 202 -20.84 0.45 5.47
C ALA A 202 -20.23 -0.93 5.20
N LYS A 203 -19.69 -1.17 4.01
CA LYS A 203 -19.01 -2.44 3.67
C LYS A 203 -17.64 -2.57 4.35
N VAL A 204 -17.07 -1.46 4.83
CA VAL A 204 -15.81 -1.48 5.58
C VAL A 204 -16.12 -1.90 7.01
N LYS A 205 -15.53 -3.00 7.47
CA LYS A 205 -15.67 -3.45 8.87
C LYS A 205 -14.54 -2.88 9.72
N CYS A 206 -14.89 -2.21 10.80
CA CYS A 206 -13.94 -1.69 11.75
C CYS A 206 -14.02 -2.50 13.04
N TYR A 207 -12.95 -3.24 13.29
CA TYR A 207 -12.76 -4.06 14.47
C TYR A 207 -11.95 -3.29 15.51
N GLY A 208 -12.34 -3.45 16.77
CA GLY A 208 -11.50 -3.09 17.89
C GLY A 208 -11.02 -4.34 18.61
N ALA A 209 -9.74 -4.37 18.98
CA ALA A 209 -9.09 -5.46 19.69
C ALA A 209 -8.53 -4.94 21.02
N ASN A 210 -8.69 -5.73 22.09
CA ASN A 210 -8.12 -5.42 23.39
C ASN A 210 -6.62 -5.75 23.47
N ASP A 211 -6.16 -6.69 22.64
CA ASP A 211 -4.77 -7.12 22.58
C ASP A 211 -4.39 -7.73 21.20
N VAL A 212 -3.14 -8.14 21.08
CA VAL A 212 -2.57 -8.69 19.86
C VAL A 212 -3.21 -10.03 19.46
N ARG A 213 -3.58 -10.91 20.41
CA ARG A 213 -4.18 -12.23 20.10
C ARG A 213 -5.56 -12.05 19.47
N GLU A 214 -6.39 -11.19 20.06
CA GLU A 214 -7.69 -10.85 19.47
C GLU A 214 -7.51 -10.20 18.09
N GLY A 215 -6.53 -9.29 17.95
CA GLY A 215 -6.17 -8.68 16.67
C GLY A 215 -5.77 -9.69 15.60
N VAL A 216 -4.95 -10.69 15.92
CA VAL A 216 -4.54 -11.76 14.99
C VAL A 216 -5.72 -12.66 14.64
N ALA A 217 -6.57 -13.00 15.60
CA ALA A 217 -7.77 -13.79 15.35
C ALA A 217 -8.74 -13.07 14.39
N ILE A 218 -8.84 -11.74 14.45
CA ILE A 218 -9.62 -10.94 13.50
C ILE A 218 -9.04 -11.09 12.08
N MET A 219 -7.71 -11.04 11.94
CA MET A 219 -7.04 -11.21 10.63
C MET A 219 -7.34 -12.59 10.01
N HIS A 220 -7.30 -13.65 10.81
CA HIS A 220 -7.68 -15.01 10.37
C HIS A 220 -9.16 -15.10 10.00
N LYS A 221 -10.04 -14.55 10.84
CA LYS A 221 -11.49 -14.56 10.62
C LYS A 221 -11.85 -13.92 9.27
N GLU A 222 -11.21 -12.80 8.97
CA GLU A 222 -11.45 -12.06 7.73
C GLU A 222 -10.65 -12.60 6.55
N GLY A 223 -9.70 -13.53 6.77
CA GLY A 223 -8.85 -14.08 5.72
C GLY A 223 -8.06 -12.99 5.01
N VAL A 224 -7.34 -12.17 5.78
CA VAL A 224 -6.61 -11.01 5.23
C VAL A 224 -5.45 -11.47 4.34
N ASP A 225 -5.41 -10.96 3.11
CA ASP A 225 -4.37 -11.26 2.12
C ASP A 225 -3.25 -10.21 2.14
N VAL A 226 -3.63 -8.94 2.32
CA VAL A 226 -2.73 -7.79 2.33
C VAL A 226 -3.07 -6.89 3.49
N SER A 227 -2.07 -6.39 4.21
CA SER A 227 -2.28 -5.29 5.14
C SER A 227 -1.24 -4.18 4.97
N ILE A 228 -1.58 -3.01 5.48
CA ILE A 228 -0.63 -1.94 5.75
C ILE A 228 -0.82 -1.46 7.19
N THR A 229 0.25 -0.95 7.79
CA THR A 229 0.22 -0.39 9.14
C THR A 229 0.17 1.13 9.09
N GLY A 230 -0.70 1.74 9.90
CA GLY A 230 -0.69 3.18 10.14
C GLY A 230 0.58 3.65 10.84
N ASN A 231 0.90 4.94 10.67
CA ASN A 231 2.13 5.57 11.16
C ASN A 231 2.43 5.18 12.62
N SER A 232 3.50 4.42 12.85
CA SER A 232 4.12 4.28 14.16
C SER A 232 5.00 5.51 14.34
N THR A 233 4.69 6.36 15.32
CA THR A 233 5.52 7.51 15.71
C THR A 233 6.94 7.12 16.13
N ASN A 234 7.24 5.82 16.18
CA ASN A 234 8.59 5.30 16.28
C ASN A 234 9.00 4.56 14.98
N PRO A 235 9.71 5.22 14.04
CA PRO A 235 10.29 4.59 12.86
C PRO A 235 11.41 3.59 13.18
N THR A 236 11.76 3.40 14.47
CA THR A 236 12.67 2.33 14.88
C THR A 236 11.94 1.00 15.13
N ARG A 237 12.05 0.14 14.11
CA ARG A 237 12.38 -1.31 14.19
C ARG A 237 11.32 -2.38 14.43
N PHE A 238 10.05 -2.11 14.70
CA PHE A 238 9.09 -3.21 14.94
C PHE A 238 7.90 -3.19 14.00
N GLN A 239 7.67 -4.34 13.34
CA GLN A 239 6.43 -4.60 12.61
C GLN A 239 5.28 -4.55 13.62
N HIS A 240 4.12 -4.02 13.22
CA HIS A 240 2.93 -4.03 14.08
C HIS A 240 2.71 -5.46 14.59
N PRO A 241 2.60 -5.70 15.92
CA PRO A 241 2.63 -7.06 16.46
C PRO A 241 1.60 -7.99 15.82
N VAL A 242 0.38 -7.49 15.57
CA VAL A 242 -0.65 -8.24 14.82
C VAL A 242 -0.17 -8.65 13.42
N ALA A 243 0.45 -7.75 12.66
CA ALA A 243 0.94 -8.05 11.32
C ALA A 243 2.10 -9.05 11.34
N GLY A 244 3.02 -8.91 12.30
CA GLY A 244 4.16 -9.79 12.47
C GLY A 244 3.74 -11.21 12.86
N THR A 245 2.91 -11.36 13.89
CA THR A 245 2.40 -12.65 14.33
C THR A 245 1.55 -13.32 13.25
N TYR A 246 0.61 -12.59 12.65
CA TYR A 246 -0.23 -13.12 11.57
C TYR A 246 0.58 -13.55 10.35
N LYS A 247 1.67 -12.84 10.02
CA LYS A 247 2.58 -13.25 8.94
C LYS A 247 3.23 -14.60 9.22
N THR A 248 3.74 -14.80 10.44
CA THR A 248 4.34 -16.07 10.86
C THR A 248 3.34 -17.22 10.76
N GLU A 249 2.15 -17.04 11.34
CA GLU A 249 1.10 -18.06 11.30
C GLU A 249 0.62 -18.36 9.87
N CYS A 250 0.51 -17.35 9.00
CA CYS A 250 0.21 -17.57 7.59
C CYS A 250 1.28 -18.42 6.89
N MET A 251 2.56 -18.15 7.14
CA MET A 251 3.66 -18.93 6.57
C MET A 251 3.61 -20.39 7.02
N GLU A 252 3.35 -20.64 8.30
CA GLU A 252 3.20 -22.00 8.86
C GLU A 252 2.00 -22.74 8.26
N LEU A 253 0.90 -22.02 7.97
CA LEU A 253 -0.29 -22.56 7.32
C LEU A 253 -0.18 -22.63 5.78
N GLY A 254 0.95 -22.25 5.19
CA GLY A 254 1.13 -22.18 3.74
C GLY A 254 0.25 -21.14 3.04
N LYS A 255 -0.28 -20.16 3.77
CA LYS A 255 -1.09 -19.06 3.24
C LYS A 255 -0.22 -17.90 2.81
N LYS A 256 -0.53 -17.31 1.65
CA LYS A 256 0.16 -16.11 1.16
C LYS A 256 -0.40 -14.88 1.88
N TYR A 257 0.49 -14.09 2.49
CA TYR A 257 0.14 -12.82 3.13
C TYR A 257 1.22 -11.77 2.86
N PHE A 258 0.83 -10.52 2.62
CA PHE A 258 1.73 -9.38 2.44
C PHE A 258 1.44 -8.28 3.47
N SER A 259 2.50 -7.70 4.04
CA SER A 259 2.47 -6.59 5.01
C SER A 259 3.72 -5.75 4.90
#